data_AF-A0A7Y4XKD3-F1
#
_entry.id   AF-A0A7Y4XKD3-F1
#
_cell.length_a   1.000
_cell.length_b   1.000
_cell.length_c   1.000
_cell.angle_alpha   90.00
_cell.angle_beta   90.00
_cell.angle_gamma   90.00
#
_symmetry.space_group_name_H-M   'P 1'
#
loop_
_entity.id
_entity.type
_entity.pdbx_description
1 polymer ?
#
loop_
_entity_poly.entity_id
_entity_poly.type
_entity_poly.pdbx_seq_one_letter_code
_entity_poly.pdbx_strand_id
1 'polypeptide(L)'
;MTAFRTTFALAAATVAVAAAALFSGSPAEAGGRGKEVFVQDYKFAKPMHGYSGHSGNYYCDYQRLPNRKCSLDRNGNEKCVIVSWTLREMCY
;
A
#
# COMPACT_ATOMS: atom_id res chain seq x y z
N MET A 1 -48.00 -46.34 5.33
CA MET A 1 -46.98 -46.24 6.39
C MET A 1 -45.73 -45.61 5.80
N THR A 2 -45.21 -44.58 6.48
CA THR A 2 -43.82 -44.11 6.52
C THR A 2 -43.05 -43.91 5.21
N ALA A 3 -42.82 -42.64 4.81
CA ALA A 3 -41.51 -42.13 4.36
C ALA A 3 -41.60 -40.65 3.95
N PHE A 4 -41.83 -39.72 4.89
CA PHE A 4 -41.71 -38.29 4.57
C PHE A 4 -41.41 -37.46 5.82
N ARG A 5 -40.43 -37.87 6.63
CA ARG A 5 -40.05 -37.10 7.84
C ARG A 5 -38.55 -36.91 8.06
N THR A 6 -37.70 -37.49 7.22
CA THR A 6 -36.24 -37.48 7.46
C THR A 6 -35.44 -36.51 6.60
N THR A 7 -36.07 -35.78 5.68
CA THR A 7 -35.37 -34.86 4.76
C THR A 7 -35.26 -33.41 5.27
N PHE A 8 -36.04 -33.01 6.27
CA PHE A 8 -36.05 -31.62 6.75
C PHE A 8 -35.04 -31.31 7.85
N ALA A 9 -34.46 -32.32 8.51
CA ALA A 9 -33.54 -32.10 9.62
C ALA A 9 -32.11 -31.73 9.18
N LEU A 10 -31.71 -32.09 7.95
CA LEU A 10 -30.37 -31.80 7.43
C LEU A 10 -30.22 -30.41 6.79
N ALA A 11 -31.33 -29.76 6.42
CA ALA A 11 -31.30 -28.44 5.78
C ALA A 11 -31.12 -27.28 6.79
N ALA A 12 -31.43 -27.49 8.08
CA ALA A 12 -31.31 -26.44 9.09
C ALA A 12 -29.87 -26.28 9.62
N ALA A 13 -29.03 -27.32 9.54
CA ALA A 13 -27.67 -27.29 10.07
C ALA A 13 -26.67 -26.58 9.14
N THR A 14 -26.95 -26.49 7.84
CA THR A 14 -26.04 -25.86 6.86
C THR A 14 -26.19 -24.34 6.78
N VAL A 15 -27.34 -23.79 7.18
CA VAL A 15 -27.59 -22.34 7.15
C VAL A 15 -26.86 -21.60 8.28
N ALA A 16 -26.69 -22.24 9.45
CA ALA A 16 -26.01 -21.61 10.59
C ALA A 16 -24.51 -21.38 10.36
N VAL A 17 -23.84 -22.27 9.61
CA VAL A 17 -22.40 -22.13 9.30
C VAL A 17 -22.17 -21.10 8.17
N ALA A 18 -23.11 -20.97 7.23
CA ALA A 18 -23.03 -19.99 6.16
C ALA A 18 -23.21 -18.54 6.66
N ALA A 19 -23.96 -18.33 7.76
CA ALA A 19 -24.15 -17.00 8.35
C ALA A 19 -22.88 -16.46 9.04
N ALA A 20 -21.99 -17.32 9.54
CA ALA A 20 -20.74 -16.89 10.19
C ALA A 20 -19.67 -16.42 9.19
N ALA A 21 -19.74 -16.88 7.93
CA ALA A 21 -18.81 -16.47 6.87
C ALA A 21 -19.14 -15.10 6.24
N LEU A 22 -20.30 -14.53 6.56
CA LEU A 22 -20.74 -13.22 6.04
C LEU A 22 -20.31 -12.04 6.94
N PHE A 23 -19.71 -12.31 8.10
CA PHE A 23 -19.14 -11.31 9.00
C PHE A 23 -17.61 -11.27 8.98
N SER A 24 -17.00 -11.67 7.87
CA SER A 24 -15.64 -11.26 7.56
C SER A 24 -15.66 -9.75 7.33
N GLY A 25 -15.63 -9.00 8.43
CA GLY A 25 -15.51 -7.56 8.42
C GLY A 25 -14.41 -7.20 7.45
N SER A 26 -14.77 -6.48 6.40
CA SER A 26 -13.78 -5.72 5.64
C SER A 26 -12.98 -4.94 6.67
N PRO A 27 -11.65 -4.83 6.56
CA PRO A 27 -10.93 -3.83 7.33
C PRO A 27 -11.69 -2.53 7.13
N ALA A 28 -12.29 -2.03 8.21
CA ALA A 28 -12.81 -0.69 8.20
C ALA A 28 -11.56 0.16 8.12
N GLU A 29 -11.24 0.62 6.91
CA GLU A 29 -10.19 1.62 6.76
C GLU A 29 -10.61 2.77 7.64
N ALA A 30 -9.93 2.93 8.76
CA ALA A 30 -9.98 4.11 9.57
C ALA A 30 -9.26 5.24 8.80
N GLY A 31 -9.71 5.50 7.57
CA GLY A 31 -9.49 6.73 6.84
C GLY A 31 -10.30 7.79 7.55
N GLY A 32 -9.77 8.21 8.70
CA GLY A 32 -10.31 9.33 9.45
C GLY A 32 -10.45 10.53 8.51
N ARG A 33 -11.38 11.41 8.85
CA ARG A 33 -11.62 12.72 8.23
C ARG A 33 -10.42 13.69 8.37
N GLY A 34 -9.20 13.17 8.40
CA GLY A 34 -7.93 13.89 8.45
C GLY A 34 -7.37 14.05 7.04
N LYS A 35 -6.46 15.01 6.88
CA LYS A 35 -5.80 15.30 5.61
C LYS A 35 -5.13 14.03 5.07
N GLU A 36 -5.50 13.65 3.84
CA GLU A 36 -4.90 12.48 3.18
C GLU A 36 -3.41 12.73 2.94
N VAL A 37 -2.56 11.83 3.39
CA VAL A 37 -1.11 11.92 3.12
C VAL A 37 -0.91 11.72 1.62
N PHE A 38 -0.31 12.72 0.97
CA PHE A 38 0.01 12.67 -0.45
C PHE A 38 1.50 12.43 -0.63
N VAL A 39 1.86 11.45 -1.47
CA VAL A 39 3.26 11.15 -1.79
C VAL A 39 3.44 11.09 -3.30
N GLN A 40 4.39 11.84 -3.84
CA GLN A 40 4.68 11.87 -5.26
C GLN A 40 6.18 11.80 -5.55
N ASP A 41 6.55 10.98 -6.52
CA ASP A 41 7.95 10.78 -6.92
C ASP A 41 8.22 11.39 -8.29
N TYR A 42 9.23 12.25 -8.36
CA TYR A 42 9.70 12.88 -9.59
C TYR A 42 11.12 12.43 -9.91
N LYS A 43 11.39 12.02 -11.16
CA LYS A 43 12.71 11.51 -11.57
C LYS A 43 13.50 12.56 -12.35
N PHE A 44 14.77 12.72 -11.99
CA PHE A 44 15.69 13.68 -12.59
C PHE A 44 17.08 13.08 -12.83
N ALA A 45 17.81 13.62 -13.80
CA ALA A 45 19.21 13.23 -14.06
C ALA A 45 20.19 13.77 -13.01
N LYS A 46 19.80 14.80 -12.25
CA LYS A 46 20.64 15.49 -11.25
C LYS A 46 19.83 15.71 -9.95
N PRO A 47 20.50 15.92 -8.80
CA PRO A 47 19.77 16.18 -7.55
C PRO A 47 19.05 17.52 -7.66
N MET A 48 17.73 17.50 -7.47
CA MET A 48 16.89 18.71 -7.48
C MET A 48 16.63 19.18 -6.05
N HIS A 49 16.51 20.49 -5.85
CA HIS A 49 16.04 21.04 -4.59
C HIS A 49 14.52 21.02 -4.60
N GLY A 50 13.93 20.50 -3.53
CA GLY A 50 12.52 20.71 -3.26
C GLY A 50 12.30 21.77 -2.20
N TYR A 51 11.07 21.89 -1.74
CA TYR A 51 10.63 22.85 -0.75
C TYR A 51 10.31 22.15 0.57
N SER A 52 10.34 22.86 1.69
CA SER A 52 9.85 22.37 2.98
C SER A 52 8.99 23.45 3.59
N GLY A 53 7.68 23.24 3.66
CA GLY A 53 6.76 24.25 4.16
C GLY A 53 5.31 24.00 3.81
N HIS A 54 4.48 25.00 4.09
CA HIS A 54 3.04 24.89 3.87
C HIS A 54 2.66 25.16 2.42
N SER A 55 1.87 24.23 1.85
CA SER A 55 1.19 24.38 0.56
C SER A 55 -0.31 24.26 0.79
N GLY A 56 -0.99 25.41 0.86
CA GLY A 56 -2.38 25.49 1.27
C GLY A 56 -2.59 24.90 2.67
N ASN A 57 -3.41 23.87 2.77
CA ASN A 57 -3.69 23.18 4.02
C ASN A 57 -2.63 22.12 4.38
N TYR A 58 -1.70 21.77 3.51
CA TYR A 58 -0.74 20.70 3.77
C TYR A 58 0.61 21.27 4.20
N TYR A 59 1.35 20.53 5.01
CA TYR A 59 2.80 20.71 5.11
C TYR A 59 3.47 19.71 4.18
N CYS A 60 4.21 20.20 3.20
CA CYS A 60 4.91 19.39 2.22
C CYS A 60 6.42 19.46 2.46
N ASP A 61 7.07 18.30 2.46
CA ASP A 61 8.52 18.16 2.51
C ASP A 61 8.99 17.36 1.29
N TYR A 62 10.13 17.78 0.73
CA TYR A 62 10.72 17.12 -0.42
C TYR A 62 12.07 16.47 -0.09
N GLN A 63 12.14 15.15 -0.26
CA GLN A 63 13.35 14.37 -0.02
C GLN A 63 14.11 14.06 -1.32
N ARG A 64 15.44 14.20 -1.28
CA ARG A 64 16.34 13.82 -2.38
C ARG A 64 16.82 12.38 -2.18
N LEU A 65 16.49 11.50 -3.10
CA LEU A 65 16.82 10.08 -3.07
C LEU A 65 17.74 9.72 -4.25
N PRO A 66 18.99 9.28 -4.02
CA PRO A 66 19.88 8.85 -5.11
C PRO A 66 19.47 7.46 -5.62
N ASN A 67 19.25 7.34 -6.93
CA ASN A 67 19.02 6.05 -7.58
C ASN A 67 20.35 5.46 -8.03
N ARG A 68 20.72 4.32 -7.43
CA ARG A 68 21.99 3.63 -7.71
C ARG A 68 21.77 2.46 -8.65
N LYS A 69 22.70 2.27 -9.58
CA LYS A 69 22.82 1.04 -10.38
C LYS A 69 24.11 0.34 -9.98
N CYS A 70 23.97 -0.88 -9.51
CA CYS A 70 25.09 -1.75 -9.15
C CYS A 70 25.38 -2.71 -10.30
N SER A 71 26.67 -2.93 -10.55
CA SER A 71 27.16 -3.92 -11.51
C SER A 71 28.30 -4.70 -10.88
N LEU A 72 28.32 -6.01 -11.11
CA LEU A 72 29.43 -6.89 -10.74
C LEU A 72 30.45 -6.94 -11.88
N ASP A 73 31.73 -6.85 -11.55
CA ASP A 73 32.80 -7.12 -12.50
C ASP A 73 33.09 -8.63 -12.62
N ARG A 74 33.97 -9.02 -13.55
CA ARG A 74 34.38 -10.43 -13.76
C ARG A 74 35.11 -11.03 -12.55
N ASN A 75 35.59 -10.20 -11.63
CA ASN A 75 36.35 -10.61 -10.46
C ASN A 75 35.44 -10.68 -9.21
N GLY A 76 34.14 -10.45 -9.36
CA GLY A 76 33.15 -10.49 -8.28
C GLY A 76 33.06 -9.21 -7.45
N ASN A 77 33.71 -8.12 -7.85
CA ASN A 77 33.58 -6.85 -7.13
C ASN A 77 32.30 -6.13 -7.56
N GLU A 78 31.55 -5.61 -6.59
CA GLU A 78 30.37 -4.80 -6.84
C GLU A 78 30.73 -3.31 -6.92
N LYS A 79 30.29 -2.64 -8.00
CA LYS A 79 30.38 -1.19 -8.14
C LYS A 79 29.00 -0.59 -8.31
N CYS A 80 28.60 0.28 -7.38
CA CYS A 80 27.34 1.00 -7.41
C CYS A 80 27.54 2.49 -7.70
N VAL A 81 27.05 2.96 -8.86
CA VAL A 81 27.10 4.37 -9.25
C VAL A 81 25.70 4.99 -9.20
N ILE A 82 25.61 6.27 -8.85
CA ILE A 82 24.36 7.03 -8.92
C ILE A 82 24.09 7.35 -10.39
N VAL A 83 22.93 6.94 -10.89
CA VAL A 83 22.55 7.11 -12.31
C VAL A 83 21.41 8.10 -12.51
N SER A 84 20.63 8.35 -11.46
CA SER A 84 19.56 9.35 -11.45
C SER A 84 19.19 9.71 -10.01
N TRP A 85 18.26 10.65 -9.86
CA TRP A 85 17.74 11.10 -8.59
C TRP A 85 16.23 11.07 -8.61
N THR A 86 15.63 10.67 -7.50
CA THR A 86 14.20 10.83 -7.24
C THR A 86 14.04 11.96 -6.24
N LEU A 87 13.20 12.93 -6.57
CA LEU A 87 12.70 13.92 -5.64
C LEU A 87 11.32 13.44 -5.18
N ARG A 88 11.20 13.08 -3.90
CA ARG A 88 9.96 12.61 -3.31
C ARG A 88 9.29 13.73 -2.55
N GLU A 89 8.09 14.11 -2.94
CA GLU A 89 7.20 15.01 -2.22
C GLU A 89 6.36 14.21 -1.23
N MET A 90 6.28 14.67 0.02
CA MET A 90 5.40 14.13 1.05
C MET A 90 4.63 15.27 1.70
N CYS A 91 3.30 15.24 1.58
CA CYS A 91 2.40 16.24 2.13
C CYS A 91 1.46 15.62 3.18
N TYR A 92 1.33 16.25 4.35
CA TYR A 92 0.48 15.81 5.45
C TYR A 92 -0.26 16.97 6.15
#